data_AF-A0A974YH92-F1
#
_entry.id   AF-A0A974YH92-F1
#
_cell.length_a   1.000
_cell.length_b   1.000
_cell.length_c   1.000
_cell.angle_alpha   90.00
_cell.angle_beta   90.00
_cell.angle_gamma   90.00
#
_symmetry.space_group_name_H-M   'P 1'
#
loop_
_entity.id
_entity.type
_entity.pdbx_description
1 polymer ?
#
loop_
_entity_poly.entity_id
_entity_poly.type
_entity_poly.pdbx_seq_one_letter_code
_entity_poly.pdbx_strand_id
1 'polypeptide(L)' 'MDDEVECIAKAFYALQDEARGWDREPERLKEAFRQDARTAIALVDAGIEARRQASNSSTV' A
#
# COMPACT_ATOMS: atom_id res chain seq x y z
N MET A 1 5.71 -8.22 -4.78
CA MET A 1 4.98 -7.92 -3.53
C MET A 1 5.87 -7.26 -2.49
N ASP A 2 6.92 -7.89 -1.98
CA ASP A 2 7.76 -7.22 -0.95
C ASP A 2 8.39 -5.91 -1.43
N ASP A 3 8.82 -5.84 -2.69
CA ASP A 3 9.35 -4.60 -3.30
C ASP A 3 8.28 -3.50 -3.46
N GLU A 4 7.04 -3.88 -3.77
CA GLU A 4 5.91 -2.94 -3.94
C GLU A 4 5.47 -2.39 -2.58
N VAL A 5 5.39 -3.27 -1.58
CA VAL A 5 5.11 -2.92 -0.18
C VAL A 5 6.18 -1.95 0.32
N GLU A 6 7.46 -2.24 0.12
CA GLU A 6 8.56 -1.38 0.56
C GLU A 6 8.55 -0.03 -0.17
N CYS A 7 8.24 -0.01 -1.47
CA CYS A 7 8.14 1.23 -2.24
C CYS A 7 6.99 2.12 -1.75
N ILE A 8 5.81 1.55 -1.52
CA ILE A 8 4.64 2.30 -1.04
C ILE A 8 4.86 2.74 0.42
N ALA A 9 5.45 1.89 1.27
CA ALA A 9 5.77 2.24 2.64
C ALA A 9 6.74 3.42 2.72
N LYS A 10 7.79 3.43 1.87
CA LYS A 10 8.70 4.57 1.71
C LYS A 10 7.98 5.83 1.26
N ALA A 11 7.06 5.71 0.31
CA ALA A 11 6.27 6.84 -0.17
C ALA A 11 5.38 7.42 0.95
N PHE A 12 4.70 6.58 1.72
CA PHE A 12 3.88 7.03 2.87
C PHE A 12 4.72 7.69 3.95
N TYR A 13 5.87 7.11 4.30
CA TYR A 13 6.78 7.71 5.27
C TYR A 13 7.35 9.06 4.78
N ALA A 14 7.68 9.17 3.49
CA ALA A 14 8.22 10.40 2.90
C ALA A 14 7.23 11.57 2.89
N LEU A 15 5.92 11.32 3.07
CA LEU A 15 4.90 12.36 3.20
C LEU A 15 4.88 13.02 4.57
N GLN A 16 5.58 12.47 5.56
CA GLN A 16 5.61 13.05 6.91
C GLN A 16 6.50 14.30 6.93
N ASP A 17 6.02 15.37 7.56
CA ASP A 17 6.66 16.71 7.60
C ASP A 17 8.09 16.73 8.19
N GLU A 18 8.53 15.64 8.84
CA GLU A 18 9.88 15.51 9.42
C GLU A 18 10.59 14.19 9.06
N ALA A 19 10.31 13.59 7.90
CA ALA A 19 10.98 12.35 7.50
C ALA A 19 12.52 12.49 7.51
N ARG A 20 13.21 11.75 8.38
CA ARG A 20 14.68 11.84 8.62
C ARG A 20 15.51 10.86 7.77
N GLY A 21 14.83 10.17 6.87
CA GLY A 21 15.42 9.18 5.95
C GLY A 21 15.08 7.76 6.38
N TRP A 22 14.34 7.07 5.51
CA TRP A 22 13.79 5.74 5.74
C TRP A 22 14.80 4.75 6.33
N ASP A 23 15.98 4.63 5.74
CA ASP A 23 16.95 3.59 6.13
C ASP A 23 17.42 3.69 7.58
N ARG A 24 17.34 4.88 8.18
CA ARG A 24 17.79 5.17 9.55
C ARG A 24 16.72 4.93 10.62
N GLU A 25 15.48 4.74 10.21
CA GLU A 25 14.36 4.54 11.12
C GLU A 25 14.38 3.16 11.77
N PRO A 26 13.86 3.02 13.00
CA PRO A 26 13.75 1.71 13.65
C PRO A 26 12.76 0.82 12.88
N GLU A 27 13.06 -0.47 12.79
CA GLU A 27 12.21 -1.43 12.04
C GLU A 27 10.76 -1.46 12.53
N ARG A 28 10.51 -1.22 13.84
CA ARG A 28 9.14 -1.13 14.36
C ARG A 28 8.33 0.00 13.71
N LEU A 29 8.98 1.12 13.41
CA LEU A 29 8.33 2.25 12.74
C LEU A 29 8.12 1.92 11.26
N LYS A 30 9.13 1.39 10.57
CA LYS A 30 9.03 0.96 9.17
C LYS A 30 7.92 -0.07 8.96
N GLU A 31 7.78 -1.03 9.88
CA GLU A 31 6.76 -2.08 9.78
C GLU A 31 5.34 -1.54 9.83
N ALA A 32 5.10 -0.45 10.57
CA ALA A 32 3.79 0.20 10.56
C ALA A 32 3.44 0.71 9.15
N PHE A 33 4.38 1.39 8.48
CA PHE A 33 4.19 1.84 7.10
C PHE A 33 4.09 0.69 6.09
N ARG A 34 4.82 -0.42 6.30
CA ARG A 34 4.66 -1.64 5.48
C ARG A 34 3.27 -2.24 5.66
N GLN A 35 2.73 -2.22 6.87
CA GLN A 35 1.37 -2.70 7.13
C GLN A 35 0.32 -1.81 6.44
N ASP A 36 0.51 -0.50 6.47
CA ASP A 36 -0.34 0.44 5.73
C ASP A 36 -0.25 0.21 4.22
N ALA A 37 0.96 -0.03 3.69
CA ALA A 37 1.17 -0.36 2.28
C ALA A 37 0.45 -1.66 1.87
N ARG A 38 0.57 -2.73 2.67
CA ARG A 38 -0.17 -3.99 2.42
C ARG A 38 -1.69 -3.76 2.41
N THR A 39 -2.18 -2.93 3.33
CA THR A 39 -3.61 -2.59 3.42
C THR A 39 -4.06 -1.81 2.18
N ALA A 40 -3.27 -0.82 1.74
CA ALA A 40 -3.58 -0.05 0.54
C ALA A 40 -3.65 -0.92 -0.72
N ILE A 41 -2.69 -1.83 -0.91
CA ILE A 41 -2.69 -2.80 -2.02
C ILE A 41 -3.96 -3.65 -1.98
N ALA A 42 -4.27 -4.26 -0.83
CA ALA A 42 -5.44 -5.11 -0.68
C ALA A 42 -6.76 -4.38 -1.00
N LEU A 43 -6.88 -3.11 -0.59
CA LEU A 43 -8.06 -2.29 -0.90
C LEU A 43 -8.19 -2.01 -2.40
N VAL A 44 -7.08 -1.70 -3.08
CA VAL A 44 -7.07 -1.46 -4.53
C VAL A 44 -7.43 -2.73 -5.29
N ASP A 45 -6.85 -3.86 -4.92
CA ASP A 45 -7.13 -5.16 -5.53
C ASP A 45 -8.61 -5.54 -5.37
N ALA A 46 -9.16 -5.43 -4.16
CA ALA A 46 -10.57 -5.68 -3.90
C ALA A 46 -11.48 -4.77 -4.76
N GLY A 47 -11.13 -3.49 -4.91
CA GLY A 47 -11.86 -2.56 -5.77
C GLY A 47 -11.77 -2.90 -7.27
N ILE A 48 -10.62 -3.40 -7.73
CA ILE A 48 -10.44 -3.88 -9.10
C ILE A 48 -11.32 -5.12 -9.34
N GLU A 49 -11.31 -6.08 -8.41
CA GLU A 49 -12.13 -7.28 -8.50
C GLU A 49 -13.63 -6.97 -8.51
N ALA A 50 -14.10 -6.11 -7.60
CA ALA A 50 -15.49 -5.68 -7.55
C ALA A 50 -15.95 -5.05 -8.87
N ARG A 51 -15.11 -4.19 -9.47
CA ARG A 51 -15.40 -3.58 -10.79
C ARG A 51 -15.46 -4.61 -11.92
N ARG A 52 -14.55 -5.59 -11.92
CA ARG A 52 -14.57 -6.68 -12.92
C ARG A 52 -15.84 -7.51 -12.82
N GLN A 53 -16.26 -7.87 -11.61
CA GLN A 53 -17.50 -8.61 -11.37
C GLN A 53 -18.73 -7.84 -11.85
N ALA A 54 -18.83 -6.55 -11.52
CA ALA A 54 -19.93 -5.70 -11.98
C ALA A 54 -20.01 -5.57 -13.51
N SER A 55 -18.85 -5.50 -14.19
CA SER A 55 -18.77 -5.45 -15.66
C SER A 55 -19.23 -6.77 -16.31
N ASN A 56 -18.86 -7.91 -15.72
CA ASN A 56 -19.25 -9.23 -16.21
C ASN A 56 -20.75 -9.51 -15.99
N SER A 57 -21.35 -9.02 -14.89
CA SER A 57 -22.80 -9.16 -14.64
C SER A 57 -23.69 -8.29 -15.53
N SER A 58 -23.16 -7.24 -16.17
CA SER A 58 -23.95 -6.40 -17.10
C SER A 58 -24.00 -6.94 -18.54
N THR A 59 -23.28 -8.02 -18.84
CA THR A 59 -23.15 -8.58 -20.20
C THR A 59 -24.00 -9.85 -20.40
N VAL A 60 -24.73 -10.31 -19.37
CA VAL A 60 -25.59 -11.51 -19.41
C VAL A 60 -27.07 -11.12 -19.43
#